data_AF-A0A483CXW9-F1
#
_entry.id   AF-A0A483CXW9-F1
#
_cell.length_a   1.000
_cell.length_b   1.000
_cell.length_c   1.000
_cell.angle_alpha   90.00
_cell.angle_beta   90.00
_cell.angle_gamma   90.00
#
_symmetry.space_group_name_H-M   'P 1'
#
loop_
_entity.id
_entity.type
_entity.pdbx_description
1 polymer ?
#
loop_
_entity_poly.entity_id
_entity_poly.type
_entity_poly.pdbx_seq_one_letter_code
_entity_poly.pdbx_strand_id
1 'polypeptide(L)'
;MKRIPVRTRSFGAEIAPPEREALAPWVRERRGLGGDLILYQIMHSLALQEGIDSPCAGGMFYGDRVAACLAGVTDRTVTGEIDLEEEAAIADVIECTGVRKGAWFALPAPSLLGLSDAYFHDREEMTDEVVRAYRLLMREMRDAGAGGHVLIADTAEEIELEGIGGKRICFFPRQQDEGLLAAFLEHQALLIVGPDQIRSAARLAEEYEVREVSVLHPTHDDLTAIAAYFDSDAISAGGYTGEGEEGRWKSLREEAYLIR
;
A
#
# COMPACT_ATOMS: atom_id res chain seq x y z
N MET A 1 -20.54 20.42 -21.17
CA MET A 1 -19.64 19.91 -20.12
C MET A 1 -18.74 18.86 -20.73
N LYS A 2 -17.43 19.06 -20.61
CA LYS A 2 -16.38 18.14 -21.03
C LYS A 2 -15.89 17.39 -19.79
N ARG A 3 -15.76 16.06 -19.91
CA ARG A 3 -15.11 15.23 -18.90
C ARG A 3 -13.60 15.24 -19.13
N ILE A 4 -12.84 15.55 -18.11
CA ILE A 4 -11.37 15.48 -18.12
C ILE A 4 -10.98 14.32 -17.20
N PRO A 5 -10.35 13.26 -17.72
CA PRO A 5 -9.99 12.09 -16.90
C PRO A 5 -8.98 12.49 -15.82
N VAL A 6 -9.16 11.94 -14.62
CA VAL A 6 -8.23 12.05 -13.49
C VAL A 6 -7.53 10.70 -13.33
N ARG A 7 -6.24 10.70 -13.05
CA ARG A 7 -5.47 9.47 -12.85
C ARG A 7 -5.99 8.70 -11.65
N THR A 8 -6.17 7.40 -11.81
CA THR A 8 -6.57 6.48 -10.74
C THR A 8 -5.37 5.78 -10.10
N ARG A 9 -5.39 5.62 -8.79
CA ARG A 9 -4.34 4.96 -8.01
C ARG A 9 -4.95 4.03 -6.97
N SER A 10 -4.33 2.88 -6.77
CA SER A 10 -4.62 2.00 -5.65
C SER A 10 -3.56 2.13 -4.55
N PHE A 11 -4.00 1.98 -3.31
CA PHE A 11 -3.18 1.86 -2.12
C PHE A 11 -3.22 0.45 -1.50
N GLY A 12 -3.82 -0.51 -2.21
CA GLY A 12 -3.99 -1.90 -1.76
C GLY A 12 -5.47 -2.29 -1.67
N ALA A 13 -5.71 -3.56 -1.31
CA ALA A 13 -7.04 -4.08 -1.04
C ALA A 13 -6.94 -5.22 -0.02
N GLU A 14 -7.83 -5.26 0.96
CA GLU A 14 -7.95 -6.39 1.87
C GLU A 14 -8.74 -7.52 1.21
N ILE A 15 -8.15 -8.71 1.23
CA ILE A 15 -8.74 -9.91 0.62
C ILE A 15 -8.89 -10.96 1.70
N ALA A 16 -10.13 -11.38 1.93
CA ALA A 16 -10.43 -12.49 2.82
C ALA A 16 -9.70 -13.78 2.36
N PRO A 17 -9.34 -14.68 3.29
CA PRO A 17 -8.87 -16.00 2.91
C PRO A 17 -9.85 -16.69 1.96
N PRO A 18 -9.37 -17.39 0.92
CA PRO A 18 -10.25 -18.02 -0.06
C PRO A 18 -11.15 -19.09 0.56
N GLU A 19 -12.41 -19.10 0.13
CA GLU A 19 -13.31 -20.23 0.38
C GLU A 19 -12.81 -21.48 -0.36
N ARG A 20 -13.16 -22.66 0.18
CA ARG A 20 -12.71 -23.95 -0.36
C ARG A 20 -13.10 -24.14 -1.82
N GLU A 21 -14.27 -23.65 -2.18
CA GLU A 21 -14.87 -23.70 -3.51
C GLU A 21 -14.04 -22.90 -4.53
N ALA A 22 -13.43 -21.79 -4.12
CA ALA A 22 -12.59 -20.93 -4.96
C ALA A 22 -11.18 -21.52 -5.17
N LEU A 23 -10.70 -22.35 -4.24
CA LEU A 23 -9.36 -22.95 -4.31
C LEU A 23 -9.22 -24.02 -5.39
N ALA A 24 -10.22 -24.90 -5.56
CA ALA A 24 -10.09 -26.03 -6.47
C ALA A 24 -9.89 -25.62 -7.95
N PRO A 25 -10.61 -24.60 -8.48
CA PRO A 25 -10.33 -24.03 -9.80
C PRO A 25 -8.93 -23.39 -9.87
N TRP A 26 -8.57 -22.58 -8.88
CA TRP A 26 -7.29 -21.86 -8.88
C TRP A 26 -6.07 -22.81 -8.87
N VAL A 27 -6.10 -23.84 -8.01
CA VAL A 27 -5.06 -24.88 -7.97
C VAL A 27 -4.96 -25.62 -9.30
N ARG A 28 -6.08 -25.83 -9.99
CA ARG A 28 -6.09 -26.49 -11.32
C ARG A 28 -5.42 -25.62 -12.38
N GLU A 29 -5.69 -24.32 -12.38
CA GLU A 29 -5.08 -23.35 -13.29
C GLU A 29 -3.58 -23.22 -13.06
N ARG A 30 -3.13 -23.37 -11.80
CA ARG A 30 -1.73 -23.28 -11.39
C ARG A 30 -1.00 -24.61 -11.33
N ARG A 31 -1.52 -25.67 -11.96
CA ARG A 31 -0.89 -26.99 -11.93
C ARG A 31 0.54 -26.92 -12.48
N GLY A 32 1.52 -27.22 -11.62
CA GLY A 32 2.94 -27.23 -11.94
C GLY A 32 3.66 -25.89 -11.74
N LEU A 33 2.95 -24.83 -11.35
CA LEU A 33 3.51 -23.50 -11.06
C LEU A 33 3.71 -23.25 -9.56
N GLY A 34 3.01 -24.02 -8.70
CA GLY A 34 3.04 -23.81 -7.25
C GLY A 34 2.25 -22.56 -6.82
N GLY A 35 2.33 -22.26 -5.52
CA GLY A 35 1.65 -21.13 -4.89
C GLY A 35 1.06 -21.51 -3.53
N ASP A 36 0.85 -20.50 -2.70
CA ASP A 36 0.20 -20.60 -1.41
C ASP A 36 -1.02 -19.66 -1.31
N LEU A 37 -1.64 -19.61 -0.14
CA LEU A 37 -2.84 -18.79 0.08
C LEU A 37 -2.53 -17.29 0.02
N ILE A 38 -1.32 -16.87 0.38
CA ILE A 38 -0.91 -15.47 0.29
C ILE A 38 -0.78 -15.06 -1.19
N LEU A 39 -0.17 -15.92 -2.01
CA LEU A 39 -0.09 -15.71 -3.45
C LEU A 39 -1.49 -15.67 -4.09
N TYR A 40 -2.45 -16.48 -3.60
CA TYR A 40 -3.83 -16.36 -4.03
C TYR A 40 -4.38 -14.95 -3.73
N GLN A 41 -4.25 -14.51 -2.48
CA GLN A 41 -4.81 -13.23 -2.03
C GLN A 41 -4.17 -12.04 -2.75
N ILE A 42 -2.84 -12.04 -2.96
CA ILE A 42 -2.16 -10.94 -3.66
C ILE A 42 -2.57 -10.85 -5.12
N MET A 43 -2.68 -11.99 -5.82
CA MET A 43 -3.13 -12.03 -7.20
C MET A 43 -4.59 -11.57 -7.32
N HIS A 44 -5.44 -11.95 -6.37
CA HIS A 44 -6.83 -11.52 -6.34
C HIS A 44 -6.95 -10.01 -6.07
N SER A 45 -6.19 -9.48 -5.10
CA SER A 45 -6.15 -8.04 -4.79
C SER A 45 -5.80 -7.20 -6.02
N LEU A 46 -4.86 -7.68 -6.85
CA LEU A 46 -4.44 -7.02 -8.08
C LEU A 46 -5.51 -7.12 -9.18
N ALA A 47 -6.18 -8.27 -9.28
CA ALA A 47 -7.21 -8.51 -10.28
C ALA A 47 -8.44 -7.60 -10.10
N LEU A 48 -8.85 -7.30 -8.86
CA LEU A 48 -9.95 -6.37 -8.57
C LEU A 48 -9.74 -4.96 -9.14
N GLN A 49 -8.48 -4.59 -9.35
CA GLN A 49 -8.05 -3.26 -9.76
C GLN A 49 -7.92 -3.12 -11.28
N GLU A 50 -8.54 -4.00 -12.07
CA GLU A 50 -8.57 -3.89 -13.53
C GLU A 50 -8.96 -2.47 -13.97
N GLY A 51 -8.20 -1.88 -14.90
CA GLY A 51 -8.44 -0.52 -15.39
C GLY A 51 -7.97 0.62 -14.50
N ILE A 52 -7.39 0.37 -13.31
CA ILE A 52 -6.73 1.39 -12.48
C ILE A 52 -5.35 1.74 -13.07
N ASP A 53 -5.02 3.03 -13.21
CA ASP A 53 -3.77 3.48 -13.87
C ASP A 53 -2.52 3.10 -13.08
N SER A 54 -2.60 3.13 -11.75
CA SER A 54 -1.50 2.79 -10.84
C SER A 54 -1.96 1.75 -9.82
N PRO A 55 -1.93 0.45 -10.19
CA PRO A 55 -2.39 -0.63 -9.34
C PRO A 55 -1.40 -0.95 -8.22
N CYS A 56 -1.92 -1.52 -7.14
CA CYS A 56 -1.17 -1.89 -5.96
C CYS A 56 -1.67 -3.23 -5.42
N ALA A 57 -0.88 -4.29 -5.56
CA ALA A 57 -1.21 -5.62 -5.04
C ALA A 57 -0.91 -5.68 -3.54
N GLY A 58 -1.63 -6.50 -2.78
CA GLY A 58 -1.42 -6.69 -1.35
C GLY A 58 -2.33 -5.84 -0.47
N GLY A 59 -2.03 -5.88 0.81
CA GLY A 59 -2.83 -5.34 1.91
C GLY A 59 -2.23 -5.75 3.25
N MET A 60 -2.96 -5.59 4.34
CA MET A 60 -2.55 -6.00 5.68
C MET A 60 -2.26 -7.50 5.76
N PHE A 61 -3.02 -8.34 5.04
CA PHE A 61 -2.82 -9.79 4.99
C PHE A 61 -1.41 -10.19 4.53
N TYR A 62 -0.73 -9.34 3.76
CA TYR A 62 0.62 -9.63 3.27
C TYR A 62 1.68 -9.52 4.39
N GLY A 63 1.31 -9.03 5.57
CA GLY A 63 2.16 -9.01 6.75
C GLY A 63 2.68 -10.38 7.18
N ASP A 64 1.96 -11.46 6.88
CA ASP A 64 2.44 -12.82 7.15
C ASP A 64 3.61 -13.20 6.24
N ARG A 65 3.56 -12.81 4.96
CA ARG A 65 4.70 -12.99 4.04
C ARG A 65 5.88 -12.17 4.52
N VAL A 66 5.66 -10.89 4.86
CA VAL A 66 6.74 -10.00 5.27
C VAL A 66 7.43 -10.53 6.54
N ALA A 67 6.67 -10.95 7.55
CA ALA A 67 7.25 -11.52 8.76
C ALA A 67 8.00 -12.84 8.50
N ALA A 68 7.52 -13.67 7.58
CA ALA A 68 8.21 -14.89 7.18
C ALA A 68 9.54 -14.63 6.45
N CYS A 69 9.72 -13.43 5.86
CA CYS A 69 10.99 -13.02 5.26
C CYS A 69 12.02 -12.51 6.28
N LEU A 70 11.65 -12.34 7.55
CA LEU A 70 12.56 -11.87 8.59
C LEU A 70 13.18 -13.08 9.30
N ALA A 71 14.39 -13.45 8.91
CA ALA A 71 15.18 -14.43 9.65
C ALA A 71 15.40 -13.91 11.09
N GLY A 72 15.49 -14.84 12.06
CA GLY A 72 15.55 -14.48 13.48
C GLY A 72 14.20 -14.16 14.12
N VAL A 73 13.10 -14.15 13.35
CA VAL A 73 11.73 -14.01 13.86
C VAL A 73 11.01 -15.35 13.89
N THR A 74 10.47 -15.75 15.05
CA THR A 74 9.63 -16.94 15.23
C THR A 74 8.32 -16.56 15.89
N ASP A 75 7.18 -16.90 15.30
CA ASP A 75 5.84 -16.58 15.83
C ASP A 75 5.70 -15.11 16.28
N ARG A 76 6.16 -14.18 15.42
CA ARG A 76 6.20 -12.72 15.69
C ARG A 76 7.12 -12.30 16.86
N THR A 77 7.97 -13.19 17.35
CA THR A 77 8.98 -12.88 18.37
C THR A 77 10.37 -12.81 17.74
N VAL A 78 11.07 -11.70 17.94
CA VAL A 78 12.48 -11.55 17.55
C VAL A 78 13.34 -12.31 18.56
N THR A 79 14.01 -13.35 18.09
CA THR A 79 14.76 -14.33 18.91
C THR A 79 16.25 -14.38 18.59
N GLY A 80 16.68 -13.64 17.56
CA GLY A 80 18.06 -13.54 17.11
C GLY A 80 18.27 -12.29 16.27
N GLU A 81 19.46 -12.18 15.69
CA GLU A 81 19.75 -11.15 14.69
C GLU A 81 18.77 -11.25 13.51
N ILE A 82 18.34 -10.09 13.02
CA ILE A 82 17.42 -10.00 11.90
C ILE A 82 18.23 -10.00 10.59
N ASP A 83 17.91 -10.96 9.73
CA ASP A 83 18.39 -11.03 8.35
C ASP A 83 17.20 -11.25 7.40
N LEU A 84 17.46 -11.27 6.10
CA LEU A 84 16.42 -11.36 5.06
C LEU A 84 16.40 -12.73 4.37
N GLU A 85 15.20 -13.31 4.26
CA GLU A 85 14.87 -14.49 3.44
C GLU A 85 13.75 -14.12 2.45
N GLU A 86 14.12 -13.45 1.35
CA GLU A 86 13.18 -12.77 0.45
C GLU A 86 12.55 -13.63 -0.67
N GLU A 87 12.95 -14.88 -0.84
CA GLU A 87 12.66 -15.66 -2.05
C GLU A 87 11.15 -15.77 -2.34
N ALA A 88 10.35 -15.97 -1.29
CA ALA A 88 8.90 -16.07 -1.42
C ALA A 88 8.26 -14.74 -1.85
N ALA A 89 8.72 -13.62 -1.30
CA ALA A 89 8.23 -12.29 -1.67
C ALA A 89 8.65 -11.90 -3.10
N ILE A 90 9.87 -12.26 -3.51
CA ILE A 90 10.32 -12.09 -4.91
C ILE A 90 9.43 -12.90 -5.85
N ALA A 91 9.12 -14.15 -5.52
CA ALA A 91 8.23 -14.98 -6.34
C ALA A 91 6.85 -14.36 -6.51
N ASP A 92 6.27 -13.80 -5.44
CA ASP A 92 5.00 -13.08 -5.48
C ASP A 92 5.06 -11.86 -6.42
N VAL A 93 6.17 -11.11 -6.40
CA VAL A 93 6.39 -9.98 -7.33
C VAL A 93 6.46 -10.45 -8.78
N ILE A 94 7.20 -11.52 -9.06
CA ILE A 94 7.35 -12.06 -10.42
C ILE A 94 5.99 -12.49 -10.99
N GLU A 95 5.17 -13.17 -10.19
CA GLU A 95 3.82 -13.60 -10.59
C GLU A 95 2.92 -12.39 -10.89
N CYS A 96 2.88 -11.41 -9.98
CA CYS A 96 2.07 -10.20 -10.15
C CYS A 96 2.53 -9.36 -11.35
N THR A 97 3.84 -9.18 -11.54
CA THR A 97 4.39 -8.39 -12.65
C THR A 97 4.25 -9.09 -14.00
N GLY A 98 4.18 -10.43 -14.01
CA GLY A 98 3.80 -11.22 -15.17
C GLY A 98 2.38 -10.91 -15.67
N VAL A 99 1.48 -10.56 -14.77
CA VAL A 99 0.11 -10.10 -15.11
C VAL A 99 0.06 -8.60 -15.36
N ARG A 100 0.68 -7.80 -14.49
CA ARG A 100 0.59 -6.35 -14.51
C ARG A 100 1.91 -5.68 -14.15
N LYS A 101 2.62 -5.22 -15.19
CA LYS A 101 3.90 -4.52 -15.03
C LYS A 101 3.77 -3.24 -14.22
N GLY A 102 4.75 -2.97 -13.37
CA GLY A 102 4.84 -1.73 -12.60
C GLY A 102 3.80 -1.61 -11.48
N ALA A 103 3.12 -2.71 -11.12
CA ALA A 103 2.27 -2.74 -9.93
C ALA A 103 3.08 -2.43 -8.67
N TRP A 104 2.49 -1.62 -7.80
CA TRP A 104 3.02 -1.37 -6.46
C TRP A 104 2.61 -2.49 -5.51
N PHE A 105 3.23 -2.55 -4.34
CA PHE A 105 2.91 -3.55 -3.32
C PHE A 105 2.55 -2.89 -1.99
N ALA A 106 1.35 -3.20 -1.49
CA ALA A 106 0.88 -2.76 -0.19
C ALA A 106 1.29 -3.77 0.87
N LEU A 107 1.97 -3.28 1.91
CA LEU A 107 2.50 -4.03 3.03
C LEU A 107 2.06 -3.30 4.32
N PRO A 108 1.85 -3.99 5.45
CA PRO A 108 1.82 -3.31 6.74
C PRO A 108 3.18 -2.67 7.04
N ALA A 109 3.15 -1.46 7.62
CA ALA A 109 4.32 -0.83 8.22
C ALA A 109 4.92 -1.73 9.32
N PRO A 110 6.24 -1.62 9.62
CA PRO A 110 6.90 -2.47 10.62
C PRO A 110 6.16 -2.55 11.97
N SER A 111 5.68 -1.41 12.47
CA SER A 111 4.89 -1.25 13.71
C SER A 111 3.62 -2.08 13.72
N LEU A 112 3.04 -2.38 12.56
CA LEU A 112 1.84 -3.19 12.42
C LEU A 112 2.12 -4.69 12.28
N LEU A 113 3.39 -5.13 12.22
CA LEU A 113 3.71 -6.57 12.21
C LEU A 113 3.49 -7.24 13.57
N GLY A 114 3.29 -6.47 14.64
CA GLY A 114 3.07 -7.01 15.99
C GLY A 114 4.28 -7.78 16.52
N LEU A 115 5.50 -7.34 16.20
CA LEU A 115 6.73 -7.98 16.64
C LEU A 115 6.99 -7.70 18.12
N SER A 116 7.42 -8.73 18.86
CA SER A 116 7.90 -8.60 20.23
C SER A 116 9.39 -8.92 20.34
N ASP A 117 10.08 -8.20 21.23
CA ASP A 117 11.52 -8.34 21.42
C ASP A 117 11.88 -9.35 22.53
N ALA A 118 12.66 -10.37 22.18
CA ALA A 118 13.29 -11.29 23.14
C ALA A 118 14.82 -11.36 23.00
N TYR A 119 15.42 -10.57 22.11
CA TYR A 119 16.84 -10.66 21.76
C TYR A 119 17.61 -9.35 22.03
N PHE A 120 17.13 -8.22 21.51
CA PHE A 120 17.81 -6.93 21.63
C PHE A 120 17.67 -6.35 23.04
N HIS A 121 16.53 -6.59 23.68
CA HIS A 121 16.12 -5.96 24.94
C HIS A 121 16.11 -4.42 24.88
N ASP A 122 16.03 -3.89 23.67
CA ASP A 122 15.94 -2.48 23.32
C ASP A 122 15.00 -2.35 22.12
N ARG A 123 13.90 -1.60 22.33
CA ARG A 123 12.86 -1.43 21.33
C ARG A 123 13.37 -0.63 20.13
N GLU A 124 14.19 0.40 20.35
CA GLU A 124 14.69 1.24 19.26
C GLU A 124 15.66 0.44 18.39
N GLU A 125 16.58 -0.32 19.01
CA GLU A 125 17.51 -1.20 18.29
C GLU A 125 16.76 -2.28 17.48
N MET A 126 15.76 -2.93 18.08
CA MET A 126 14.92 -3.89 17.35
C MET A 126 14.20 -3.22 16.17
N THR A 127 13.61 -2.04 16.38
CA THR A 127 12.89 -1.32 15.32
C THR A 127 13.84 -0.92 14.18
N ASP A 128 15.03 -0.42 14.47
CA ASP A 128 16.06 -0.09 13.47
C ASP A 128 16.43 -1.32 12.62
N GLU A 129 16.62 -2.48 13.25
CA GLU A 129 16.96 -3.72 12.57
C GLU A 129 15.82 -4.23 11.67
N VAL A 130 14.56 -4.15 12.14
CA VAL A 130 13.39 -4.48 11.32
C VAL A 130 13.28 -3.52 10.14
N VAL A 131 13.46 -2.21 10.37
CA VAL A 131 13.44 -1.17 9.33
C VAL A 131 14.52 -1.42 8.28
N ARG A 132 15.74 -1.80 8.71
CA ARG A 132 16.84 -2.21 7.82
C ARG A 132 16.43 -3.38 6.93
N ALA A 133 15.85 -4.43 7.50
CA ALA A 133 15.38 -5.60 6.76
C ALA A 133 14.26 -5.24 5.76
N TYR A 134 13.31 -4.39 6.16
CA TYR A 134 12.25 -3.88 5.27
C TYR A 134 12.84 -3.18 4.04
N ARG A 135 13.83 -2.30 4.24
CA ARG A 135 14.47 -1.58 3.12
C ARG A 135 15.12 -2.53 2.13
N LEU A 136 15.76 -3.59 2.62
CA LEU A 136 16.37 -4.63 1.80
C LEU A 136 15.29 -5.41 1.05
N LEU A 137 14.26 -5.92 1.74
CA LEU A 137 13.12 -6.61 1.13
C LEU A 137 12.49 -5.80 -0.01
N MET A 138 12.15 -4.54 0.26
CA MET A 138 11.53 -3.67 -0.75
C MET A 138 12.49 -3.34 -1.89
N ARG A 139 13.80 -3.37 -1.67
CA ARG A 139 14.77 -3.23 -2.76
C ARG A 139 14.75 -4.47 -3.64
N GLU A 140 14.86 -5.66 -3.06
CA GLU A 140 14.82 -6.93 -3.80
C GLU A 140 13.50 -7.09 -4.57
N MET A 141 12.37 -6.72 -3.96
CA MET A 141 11.07 -6.67 -4.64
C MET A 141 11.07 -5.71 -5.84
N ARG A 142 11.71 -4.52 -5.76
CA ARG A 142 11.83 -3.61 -6.91
C ARG A 142 12.74 -4.17 -7.99
N ASP A 143 13.84 -4.80 -7.60
CA ASP A 143 14.79 -5.41 -8.52
C ASP A 143 14.12 -6.59 -9.27
N ALA A 144 13.16 -7.26 -8.64
CA ALA A 144 12.26 -8.26 -9.25
C ALA A 144 11.13 -7.66 -10.11
N GLY A 145 10.89 -6.35 -10.06
CA GLY A 145 9.95 -5.64 -10.95
C GLY A 145 8.82 -4.86 -10.28
N ALA A 146 8.77 -4.80 -8.94
CA ALA A 146 7.79 -3.97 -8.23
C ALA A 146 7.96 -2.48 -8.57
N GLY A 147 6.85 -1.78 -8.78
CA GLY A 147 6.83 -0.36 -9.15
C GLY A 147 7.13 0.60 -7.99
N GLY A 148 6.97 0.12 -6.76
CA GLY A 148 7.05 0.87 -5.50
C GLY A 148 6.25 0.16 -4.41
N HIS A 149 6.19 0.77 -3.22
CA HIS A 149 5.51 0.19 -2.07
C HIS A 149 4.59 1.19 -1.40
N VAL A 150 3.49 0.66 -0.88
CA VAL A 150 2.58 1.35 0.02
C VAL A 150 2.72 0.70 1.40
N LEU A 151 3.04 1.50 2.41
CA LEU A 151 3.14 1.05 3.80
C LEU A 151 1.89 1.49 4.53
N ILE A 152 1.02 0.53 4.82
CA ILE A 152 -0.21 0.75 5.56
C ILE A 152 0.16 0.98 7.03
N ALA A 153 -0.23 2.12 7.59
CA ALA A 153 0.19 2.56 8.91
C ALA A 153 -0.98 3.11 9.75
N ASP A 154 -0.92 2.90 11.06
CA ASP A 154 -1.82 3.53 12.05
C ASP A 154 -1.16 4.70 12.78
N THR A 155 0.18 4.72 12.83
CA THR A 155 0.98 5.73 13.52
C THR A 155 2.10 6.23 12.62
N ALA A 156 2.64 7.40 12.96
CA ALA A 156 3.83 7.98 12.37
C ALA A 156 5.03 7.68 13.27
N GLU A 157 5.57 6.46 13.16
CA GLU A 157 6.79 6.09 13.88
C GLU A 157 8.00 6.74 13.21
N GLU A 158 8.70 7.63 13.93
CA GLU A 158 9.82 8.43 13.40
C GLU A 158 10.90 7.55 12.77
N ILE A 159 11.32 6.48 13.45
CA ILE A 159 12.33 5.53 12.96
C ILE A 159 11.88 4.88 11.62
N GLU A 160 10.60 4.57 11.46
CA GLU A 160 10.07 4.00 10.22
C GLU A 160 10.03 5.03 9.10
N LEU A 161 9.58 6.25 9.40
CA LEU A 161 9.47 7.33 8.43
C LEU A 161 10.84 7.76 7.91
N GLU A 162 11.81 7.98 8.80
CA GLU A 162 13.19 8.34 8.46
C GLU A 162 13.93 7.18 7.79
N GLY A 163 13.77 5.98 8.34
CA GLY A 163 14.47 4.81 7.88
C GLY A 163 13.95 4.30 6.54
N ILE A 164 12.65 4.37 6.26
CA ILE A 164 12.06 3.76 5.07
C ILE A 164 11.67 4.77 4.00
N GLY A 165 11.36 6.02 4.37
CA GLY A 165 10.86 7.05 3.48
C GLY A 165 11.69 7.23 2.20
N GLY A 166 11.01 7.53 1.08
CA GLY A 166 11.69 7.77 -0.19
C GLY A 166 10.77 7.76 -1.41
N LYS A 167 11.35 8.05 -2.59
CA LYS A 167 10.61 8.30 -3.84
C LYS A 167 9.68 7.17 -4.32
N ARG A 168 9.94 5.93 -3.91
CA ARG A 168 9.19 4.73 -4.34
C ARG A 168 8.41 4.09 -3.18
N ILE A 169 8.22 4.86 -2.12
CA ILE A 169 7.50 4.47 -0.91
C ILE A 169 6.39 5.51 -0.68
N CYS A 170 5.26 5.04 -0.17
CA CYS A 170 4.16 5.89 0.26
C CYS A 170 3.62 5.31 1.56
N PHE A 171 3.54 6.11 2.62
CA PHE A 171 2.81 5.76 3.83
C PHE A 171 1.33 6.05 3.60
N PHE A 172 0.50 5.02 3.78
CA PHE A 172 -0.94 5.07 3.67
C PHE A 172 -1.56 5.05 5.08
N PRO A 173 -2.19 6.15 5.51
CA PRO A 173 -2.87 6.19 6.80
C PRO A 173 -4.18 5.42 6.75
N ARG A 174 -4.36 4.40 7.60
CA ARG A 174 -5.69 3.78 7.75
C ARG A 174 -6.68 4.74 8.42
N GLN A 175 -6.18 5.58 9.32
CA GLN A 175 -6.95 6.63 9.97
C GLN A 175 -6.58 7.97 9.37
N GLN A 176 -7.58 8.73 8.94
CA GLN A 176 -7.35 10.02 8.32
C GLN A 176 -7.31 11.14 9.38
N ASP A 177 -6.45 11.02 10.38
CA ASP A 177 -6.26 12.07 11.37
C ASP A 177 -5.34 13.17 10.84
N GLU A 178 -5.66 14.45 11.07
CA GLU A 178 -4.88 15.57 10.53
C GLU A 178 -3.44 15.61 11.07
N GLY A 179 -3.23 15.23 12.34
CA GLY A 179 -1.90 15.15 12.93
C GLY A 179 -1.06 14.02 12.32
N LEU A 180 -1.69 12.87 12.07
CA LEU A 180 -1.04 11.76 11.38
C LEU A 180 -0.66 12.11 9.93
N LEU A 181 -1.57 12.77 9.21
CA LEU A 181 -1.32 13.24 7.85
C LEU A 181 -0.17 14.25 7.80
N ALA A 182 -0.14 15.21 8.74
CA ALA A 182 0.93 16.17 8.87
C ALA A 182 2.29 15.50 9.11
N ALA A 183 2.36 14.52 10.02
CA ALA A 183 3.59 13.77 10.29
C ALA A 183 4.10 13.02 9.05
N PHE A 184 3.21 12.40 8.26
CA PHE A 184 3.63 11.79 6.99
C PHE A 184 4.14 12.80 5.98
N LEU A 185 3.55 14.00 5.91
CA LEU A 185 3.98 15.04 4.98
C LEU A 185 5.39 15.59 5.26
N GLU A 186 5.96 15.34 6.44
CA GLU A 186 7.37 15.62 6.73
C GLU A 186 8.32 14.73 5.92
N HIS A 187 7.86 13.53 5.51
CA HIS A 187 8.68 12.52 4.83
C HIS A 187 8.17 12.12 3.44
N GLN A 188 6.97 12.58 3.03
CA GLN A 188 6.42 12.33 1.70
C GLN A 188 5.67 13.56 1.15
N ALA A 189 5.65 13.70 -0.18
CA ALA A 189 4.97 14.82 -0.86
C ALA A 189 3.58 14.45 -1.41
N LEU A 190 3.06 13.28 -1.04
CA LEU A 190 1.73 12.80 -1.43
C LEU A 190 0.79 12.92 -0.23
N LEU A 191 -0.25 13.73 -0.36
CA LEU A 191 -1.33 13.83 0.61
C LEU A 191 -2.48 12.91 0.22
N ILE A 192 -2.90 12.04 1.13
CA ILE A 192 -4.02 11.12 0.94
C ILE A 192 -5.12 11.57 1.87
N VAL A 193 -6.33 11.81 1.34
CA VAL A 193 -7.46 12.34 2.11
C VAL A 193 -8.79 11.73 1.69
N GLY A 194 -9.74 11.70 2.61
CA GLY A 194 -11.16 11.44 2.29
C GLY A 194 -11.88 12.65 1.68
N PRO A 195 -13.04 12.45 1.02
CA PRO A 195 -13.87 13.54 0.51
C PRO A 195 -14.27 14.59 1.56
N ASP A 196 -14.45 14.15 2.80
CA ASP A 196 -14.80 14.99 3.95
C ASP A 196 -13.66 15.90 4.43
N GLN A 197 -12.44 15.69 3.91
CA GLN A 197 -11.22 16.36 4.38
C GLN A 197 -10.61 17.30 3.35
N ILE A 198 -11.28 17.59 2.25
CA ILE A 198 -10.81 18.50 1.19
C ILE A 198 -10.34 19.85 1.76
N ARG A 199 -11.05 20.40 2.76
CA ARG A 199 -10.64 21.66 3.41
C ARG A 199 -9.38 21.52 4.28
N SER A 200 -9.22 20.39 4.96
CA SER A 200 -8.00 20.10 5.72
C SER A 200 -6.82 19.89 4.76
N ALA A 201 -7.03 19.26 3.60
CA ALA A 201 -6.01 19.15 2.57
C ALA A 201 -5.50 20.50 2.08
N ALA A 202 -6.39 21.47 1.88
CA ALA A 202 -6.00 22.83 1.51
C ALA A 202 -5.13 23.49 2.59
N ARG A 203 -5.49 23.34 3.88
CA ARG A 203 -4.68 23.87 5.00
C ARG A 203 -3.32 23.20 5.10
N LEU A 204 -3.26 21.87 5.01
CA LEU A 204 -2.00 21.13 5.03
C LEU A 204 -1.07 21.53 3.86
N ALA A 205 -1.63 21.84 2.69
CA ALA A 205 -0.84 22.32 1.55
C ALA A 205 -0.30 23.75 1.72
N GLU A 206 -0.83 24.54 2.66
CA GLU A 206 -0.25 25.84 3.03
C GLU A 206 0.98 25.67 3.95
N GLU A 207 1.03 24.59 4.73
CA GLU A 207 2.06 24.32 5.74
C GLU A 207 3.18 23.39 5.23
N TYR A 208 2.86 22.47 4.32
CA TYR A 208 3.74 21.40 3.86
C TYR A 208 3.92 21.40 2.33
N GLU A 209 5.02 20.83 1.84
CA GLU A 209 5.26 20.66 0.40
C GLU A 209 4.43 19.49 -0.18
N VAL A 210 3.16 19.77 -0.50
CA VAL A 210 2.27 18.81 -1.17
C VAL A 210 2.45 18.90 -2.69
N ARG A 211 2.98 17.83 -3.31
CA ARG A 211 3.15 17.73 -4.77
C ARG A 211 2.03 16.98 -5.47
N GLU A 212 1.39 16.06 -4.78
CA GLU A 212 0.26 15.28 -5.28
C GLU A 212 -0.77 15.13 -4.15
N VAL A 213 -2.06 15.19 -4.49
CA VAL A 213 -3.16 14.87 -3.60
C VAL A 213 -3.97 13.71 -4.19
N SER A 214 -4.28 12.73 -3.35
CA SER A 214 -5.14 11.60 -3.71
C SER A 214 -6.39 11.61 -2.85
N VAL A 215 -7.55 11.79 -3.48
CA VAL A 215 -8.84 11.72 -2.76
C VAL A 215 -9.33 10.27 -2.81
N LEU A 216 -9.60 9.67 -1.64
CA LEU A 216 -10.00 8.28 -1.53
C LEU A 216 -11.47 8.07 -1.90
N HIS A 217 -11.70 7.18 -2.87
CA HIS A 217 -13.01 6.83 -3.41
C HIS A 217 -13.92 8.04 -3.68
N PRO A 218 -13.43 9.02 -4.46
CA PRO A 218 -14.15 10.25 -4.68
C PRO A 218 -15.27 10.07 -5.70
N THR A 219 -16.27 10.94 -5.61
CA THR A 219 -17.15 11.25 -6.73
C THR A 219 -16.51 12.30 -7.65
N HIS A 220 -17.05 12.49 -8.85
CA HIS A 220 -16.59 13.59 -9.71
C HIS A 220 -16.78 14.98 -9.08
N ASP A 221 -17.79 15.16 -8.22
CA ASP A 221 -18.02 16.42 -7.50
C ASP A 221 -16.91 16.68 -6.46
N ASP A 222 -16.44 15.64 -5.77
CA ASP A 222 -15.32 15.75 -4.83
C ASP A 222 -14.01 16.12 -5.56
N LEU A 223 -13.78 15.51 -6.73
CA LEU A 223 -12.65 15.85 -7.59
C LEU A 223 -12.73 17.31 -8.08
N THR A 224 -13.92 17.78 -8.46
CA THR A 224 -14.13 19.18 -8.83
C THR A 224 -13.93 20.12 -7.64
N ALA A 225 -14.29 19.70 -6.42
CA ALA A 225 -14.08 20.50 -5.21
C ALA A 225 -12.60 20.62 -4.83
N ILE A 226 -11.83 19.52 -4.85
CA ILE A 226 -10.38 19.55 -4.57
C ILE A 226 -9.62 20.35 -5.63
N ALA A 227 -10.10 20.37 -6.89
CA ALA A 227 -9.54 21.17 -7.98
C ALA A 227 -9.67 22.70 -7.80
N ALA A 228 -10.38 23.17 -6.77
CA ALA A 228 -10.35 24.57 -6.37
C ALA A 228 -9.05 24.96 -5.64
N TYR A 229 -8.31 23.97 -5.13
CA TYR A 229 -7.12 24.17 -4.29
C TYR A 229 -5.83 23.65 -4.96
N PHE A 230 -5.95 22.62 -5.80
CA PHE A 230 -4.81 21.96 -6.44
C PHE A 230 -4.95 21.97 -7.97
N ASP A 231 -3.80 21.99 -8.66
CA ASP A 231 -3.76 21.84 -10.10
C ASP A 231 -4.25 20.44 -10.52
N SER A 232 -4.90 20.36 -11.69
CA SER A 232 -5.54 19.11 -12.14
C SER A 232 -4.57 17.95 -12.39
N ASP A 233 -3.29 18.22 -12.62
CA ASP A 233 -2.24 17.21 -12.78
C ASP A 233 -1.62 16.75 -11.45
N ALA A 234 -1.84 17.49 -10.36
CA ALA A 234 -1.49 17.10 -9.00
C ALA A 234 -2.59 16.27 -8.32
N ILE A 235 -3.77 16.12 -8.93
CA ILE A 235 -4.91 15.39 -8.36
C ILE A 235 -4.96 13.97 -8.91
N SER A 236 -5.16 13.00 -8.00
CA SER A 236 -5.49 11.63 -8.34
C SER A 236 -6.74 11.14 -7.59
N ALA A 237 -7.44 10.19 -8.19
CA ALA A 237 -8.53 9.46 -7.55
C ALA A 237 -7.96 8.17 -6.96
N GLY A 238 -7.88 8.11 -5.63
CA GLY A 238 -7.29 7.02 -4.87
C GLY A 238 -8.32 5.96 -4.48
N GLY A 239 -7.87 4.74 -4.23
CA GLY A 239 -8.70 3.66 -3.71
C GLY A 239 -7.93 2.75 -2.77
N TYR A 240 -8.61 2.32 -1.71
CA TYR A 240 -8.21 1.23 -0.81
C TYR A 240 -9.49 0.56 -0.30
N THR A 241 -9.68 -0.73 -0.53
CA THR A 241 -10.93 -1.42 -0.18
C THR A 241 -10.73 -2.41 0.95
N GLY A 242 -11.64 -2.40 1.92
CA GLY A 242 -11.80 -3.51 2.86
C GLY A 242 -12.45 -4.74 2.19
N GLU A 243 -12.55 -5.83 2.95
CA GLU A 243 -13.27 -7.03 2.52
C GLU A 243 -14.75 -6.70 2.20
N GLY A 244 -15.25 -7.14 1.05
CA GLY A 244 -16.65 -6.91 0.64
C GLY A 244 -16.91 -5.52 0.01
N GLU A 245 -15.89 -4.68 -0.13
CA GLU A 245 -15.99 -3.36 -0.76
C GLU A 245 -15.53 -3.35 -2.23
N GLU A 246 -15.44 -4.50 -2.89
CA GLU A 246 -14.81 -4.63 -4.22
C GLU A 246 -15.54 -3.80 -5.29
N GLY A 247 -16.83 -3.57 -5.10
CA GLY A 247 -17.64 -2.70 -5.96
C GLY A 247 -17.12 -1.27 -6.08
N ARG A 248 -16.39 -0.77 -5.07
CA ARG A 248 -15.84 0.59 -5.07
C ARG A 248 -14.80 0.81 -6.16
N TRP A 249 -14.08 -0.23 -6.60
CA TRP A 249 -13.15 -0.11 -7.73
C TRP A 249 -13.85 0.26 -9.03
N LYS A 250 -15.06 -0.26 -9.25
CA LYS A 250 -15.87 0.11 -10.40
C LYS A 250 -16.30 1.57 -10.32
N SER A 251 -16.83 2.00 -9.17
CA SER A 251 -17.22 3.38 -8.94
C SER A 251 -16.04 4.34 -9.12
N LEU A 252 -14.86 4.01 -8.60
CA LEU A 252 -13.65 4.81 -8.75
C LEU A 252 -13.32 5.07 -10.23
N ARG A 253 -13.41 4.06 -11.10
CA ARG A 253 -13.17 4.22 -12.54
C ARG A 253 -14.23 5.06 -13.25
N GLU A 254 -15.49 4.93 -12.83
CA GLU A 254 -16.62 5.65 -13.44
C GLU A 254 -16.64 7.12 -13.03
N GLU A 255 -16.17 7.43 -11.81
CA GLU A 255 -16.21 8.76 -11.20
C GLU A 255 -14.90 9.56 -11.32
N ALA A 256 -13.78 8.95 -11.75
CA ALA A 256 -12.47 9.59 -11.86
C ALA A 256 -12.36 10.59 -13.04
N TYR A 257 -13.13 11.68 -12.99
CA TYR A 257 -13.07 12.76 -13.94
C TYR A 257 -13.46 14.11 -13.31
N LEU A 258 -12.93 15.19 -13.88
CA LEU A 258 -13.36 16.56 -13.61
C LEU A 258 -14.38 17.01 -14.65
N ILE A 259 -15.32 17.84 -14.23
CA ILE A 259 -16.26 18.53 -15.11
C ILE A 259 -15.73 19.94 -15.41
N ARG A 260 -15.57 20.27 -16.69
CA ARG A 260 -15.30 21.64 -17.18
C ARG A 260 -16.25 22.06 -18.30
#